data_AF-A0A6C1TXJ5-F1
#
_entry.id   AF-A0A6C1TXJ5-F1
#
_cell.length_a   1.000
_cell.length_b   1.000
_cell.length_c   1.000
_cell.angle_alpha   90.00
_cell.angle_beta   90.00
_cell.angle_gamma   90.00
#
_symmetry.space_group_name_H-M   'P 1'
#
loop_
_entity.id
_entity.type
_entity.pdbx_description
1 polymer ?
#
loop_
_entity_poly.entity_id
_entity_poly.type
_entity_poly.pdbx_seq_one_letter_code
_entity_poly.pdbx_strand_id
1 'polypeptide(L)'
;MRLFDGMATGAPWPITSTPGSGCEQISARHFLPASALRPTWAVLADARNHPRSIEYGAPAAARALALAVEHPNCIVVGHSALAIYGLPHLVEGRDTTLVLPRAASSTGGALTATITRRGCRIDEAWTVTINGYPFRVANPAVATAGALKAIGGAELESIQLVDAVMRHLSVTPDEIRAAARYRVNRRWLEKILALSSPFADSPKETEMRLATSKVADRFGITMQQQMPLYSNSRLVTVFDLALAEPKIGLMYDGSHHWEYDQRQKDSLINLDSTALGWTPLRFSSGTLPQLPERLSALLRAKGYAG
;
A
#
# COMPACT_ATOMS: atom_id res chain seq x y z
N MET A 1 11.10 -8.67 3.64
CA MET A 1 10.98 -9.53 4.84
C MET A 1 10.19 -10.77 4.45
N ARG A 2 10.63 -11.98 4.77
CA ARG A 2 9.87 -13.19 4.44
C ARG A 2 8.85 -13.46 5.55
N LEU A 3 7.57 -13.36 5.23
CA LEU A 3 6.48 -13.66 6.17
C LEU A 3 6.24 -15.18 6.23
N PHE A 4 5.87 -15.70 7.40
CA PHE A 4 5.55 -17.12 7.60
C PHE A 4 4.71 -17.33 8.86
N ASP A 5 4.04 -18.48 8.98
CA ASP A 5 3.28 -18.85 10.18
C ASP A 5 4.19 -19.10 11.38
N GLY A 6 3.88 -18.49 12.53
CA GLY A 6 4.72 -18.52 13.73
C GLY A 6 5.78 -17.42 13.77
N MET A 7 5.77 -16.47 12.83
CA MET A 7 6.71 -15.35 12.84
C MET A 7 6.52 -14.44 14.06
N ALA A 8 7.60 -13.80 14.49
CA ALA A 8 7.54 -12.66 15.40
C ALA A 8 7.69 -11.37 14.59
N THR A 9 6.84 -10.37 14.84
CA THR A 9 7.02 -9.04 14.23
C THR A 9 7.60 -8.07 15.25
N GLY A 10 8.63 -7.34 14.83
CA GLY A 10 9.42 -6.44 15.68
C GLY A 10 8.95 -4.99 15.70
N ALA A 11 7.69 -4.71 15.34
CA ALA A 11 7.12 -3.36 15.43
C ALA A 11 6.24 -3.25 16.69
N PRO A 12 6.82 -3.09 17.89
CA PRO A 12 6.06 -2.91 19.11
C PRO A 12 5.31 -1.58 19.05
N TRP A 13 3.99 -1.63 19.06
CA TRP A 13 3.18 -0.46 19.38
C TRP A 13 3.18 -0.29 20.90
N PRO A 14 3.43 0.92 21.44
CA PRO A 14 3.45 1.17 22.88
C PRO A 14 2.03 1.23 23.47
N ILE A 15 1.28 0.15 23.29
CA ILE A 15 -0.08 -0.03 23.79
C ILE A 15 -0.01 -0.32 25.29
N THR A 16 -0.75 0.44 26.10
CA THR A 16 -0.83 0.24 27.56
C THR A 16 -2.27 0.15 28.03
N SER A 17 -2.52 -0.64 29.08
CA SER A 17 -3.78 -0.66 29.84
C SER A 17 -3.79 0.32 31.02
N THR A 18 -2.65 0.94 31.32
CA THR A 18 -2.47 1.95 32.38
C THR A 18 -2.15 3.29 31.71
N PRO A 19 -3.15 4.17 31.49
CA PRO A 19 -2.93 5.43 30.79
C PRO A 19 -2.06 6.38 31.63
N GLY A 20 -1.00 6.91 31.03
CA GLY A 20 -0.26 8.06 31.56
C GLY A 20 -0.82 9.39 31.04
N SER A 21 -0.27 10.50 31.51
CA SER A 21 -0.55 11.82 30.93
C SER A 21 -0.12 11.86 29.46
N GLY A 22 -1.01 12.31 28.56
CA GLY A 22 -0.71 12.40 27.13
C GLY A 22 -0.91 11.10 26.33
N CYS A 23 -1.65 10.13 26.88
CA CYS A 23 -2.12 8.97 26.12
C CYS A 23 -3.53 9.22 25.56
N GLU A 24 -3.79 8.72 24.35
CA GLU A 24 -5.10 8.70 23.71
C GLU A 24 -5.69 7.29 23.75
N GLN A 25 -6.99 7.18 23.98
CA GLN A 25 -7.69 5.91 23.99
C GLN A 25 -7.82 5.34 22.58
N ILE A 26 -7.53 4.05 22.40
CA ILE A 26 -7.56 3.38 21.09
C ILE A 26 -8.49 2.15 21.05
N SER A 27 -8.95 1.68 22.21
CA SER A 27 -9.98 0.66 22.39
C SER A 27 -10.62 0.80 23.78
N ALA A 28 -11.49 -0.12 24.19
CA ALA A 28 -12.18 -0.02 25.48
C ALA A 28 -11.22 0.03 26.69
N ARG A 29 -10.08 -0.67 26.62
CA ARG A 29 -9.14 -0.83 27.74
C ARG A 29 -7.70 -0.44 27.44
N HIS A 30 -7.42 0.06 26.24
CA HIS A 30 -6.06 0.33 25.81
C HIS A 30 -5.86 1.74 25.26
N PHE A 31 -4.64 2.23 25.46
CA PHE A 31 -4.22 3.58 25.15
C PHE A 31 -2.89 3.58 24.42
N LEU A 32 -2.62 4.66 23.69
CA LEU A 32 -1.39 4.89 22.96
C LEU A 32 -0.81 6.27 23.34
N PRO A 33 0.51 6.42 23.57
CA PRO A 33 1.12 7.72 23.80
C PRO A 33 0.96 8.62 22.57
N ALA A 34 0.79 9.93 22.79
CA ALA A 34 0.60 10.91 21.71
C ALA A 34 1.73 10.91 20.67
N SER A 35 2.96 10.58 21.07
CA SER A 35 4.12 10.45 20.17
C SER A 35 4.00 9.30 19.16
N ALA A 36 3.12 8.33 19.40
CA ALA A 36 2.87 7.21 18.51
C ALA A 36 1.54 7.36 17.71
N LEU A 37 0.82 8.47 17.90
CA LEU A 37 -0.33 8.80 17.07
C LEU A 37 0.09 9.25 15.68
N ARG A 38 -0.85 9.13 14.76
CA ARG A 38 -0.68 9.59 13.39
C ARG A 38 -0.77 11.12 13.34
N PRO A 39 -0.06 11.78 12.40
CA PRO A 39 -0.16 13.22 12.26
C PRO A 39 -1.58 13.64 11.82
N THR A 40 -2.11 14.71 12.42
CA THR A 40 -3.50 15.17 12.24
C THR A 40 -3.88 15.35 10.77
N TRP A 41 -2.99 15.90 9.94
CA TRP A 41 -3.27 16.12 8.53
C TRP A 41 -3.56 14.81 7.77
N ALA A 42 -2.88 13.71 8.14
CA ALA A 42 -3.08 12.40 7.51
C ALA A 42 -4.40 11.76 7.99
N VAL A 43 -4.71 11.92 9.28
CA VAL A 43 -6.00 11.46 9.86
C VAL A 43 -7.18 12.14 9.16
N LEU A 44 -7.13 13.47 9.00
CA LEU A 44 -8.17 14.24 8.32
C LEU A 44 -8.25 13.91 6.82
N ALA A 45 -7.12 13.64 6.16
CA ALA A 45 -7.11 13.23 4.77
C ALA A 45 -7.82 11.88 4.58
N ASP A 46 -7.54 10.89 5.44
CA ASP A 46 -8.18 9.58 5.37
C ASP A 46 -9.65 9.63 5.77
N ALA A 47 -10.01 10.41 6.80
CA ALA A 47 -11.39 10.56 7.23
C ALA A 47 -12.27 11.08 6.08
N ARG A 48 -11.78 12.02 5.27
CA ARG A 48 -12.51 12.51 4.07
C ARG A 48 -12.79 11.42 3.03
N ASN A 49 -11.94 10.38 2.98
CA ASN A 49 -12.11 9.25 2.07
C ASN A 49 -12.83 8.07 2.73
N HIS A 50 -13.08 8.13 4.04
CA HIS A 50 -13.78 7.10 4.78
C HIS A 50 -15.30 7.24 4.56
N PRO A 51 -16.06 6.15 4.28
CA PRO A 51 -17.50 6.22 4.00
C PRO A 51 -18.36 6.83 5.12
N ARG A 52 -17.81 6.86 6.34
CA ARG A 52 -18.47 7.38 7.55
C ARG A 52 -17.72 8.56 8.19
N SER A 53 -16.73 9.12 7.49
CA SER A 53 -15.92 10.24 7.98
C SER A 53 -15.29 10.02 9.36
N ILE A 54 -14.82 8.79 9.64
CA ILE A 54 -14.25 8.45 10.95
C ILE A 54 -12.79 8.81 10.97
N GLU A 55 -12.40 9.50 12.02
CA GLU A 55 -11.02 9.85 12.31
C GLU A 55 -10.34 8.71 13.07
N TYR A 56 -9.29 8.14 12.48
CA TYR A 56 -8.47 7.11 13.09
C TYR A 56 -7.10 7.71 13.44
N GLY A 57 -6.99 8.29 14.64
CA GLY A 57 -5.76 8.87 15.17
C GLY A 57 -4.66 7.84 15.42
N ALA A 58 -5.05 6.65 15.88
CA ALA A 58 -4.12 5.56 16.12
C ALA A 58 -3.81 4.74 14.85
N PRO A 59 -2.55 4.32 14.65
CA PRO A 59 -2.14 3.43 13.57
C PRO A 59 -2.99 2.16 13.49
N ALA A 60 -3.28 1.70 12.26
CA ALA A 60 -4.19 0.57 12.02
C ALA A 60 -3.74 -0.71 12.72
N ALA A 61 -2.45 -1.00 12.74
CA ALA A 61 -1.88 -2.14 13.45
C ALA A 61 -2.06 -2.02 14.97
N ALA A 62 -1.81 -0.83 15.56
CA ALA A 62 -2.00 -0.61 16.99
C ALA A 62 -3.46 -0.85 17.42
N ARG A 63 -4.43 -0.31 16.66
CA ARG A 63 -5.86 -0.54 16.90
C ARG A 63 -6.22 -2.03 16.77
N ALA A 64 -5.71 -2.70 15.74
CA ALA A 64 -5.96 -4.12 15.50
C ALA A 64 -5.49 -4.98 16.68
N LEU A 65 -4.31 -4.70 17.22
CA LEU A 65 -3.75 -5.44 18.36
C LEU A 65 -4.52 -5.17 19.65
N ALA A 66 -4.80 -3.91 19.96
CA ALA A 66 -5.58 -3.53 21.15
C ALA A 66 -6.96 -4.23 21.18
N LEU A 67 -7.66 -4.22 20.04
CA LEU A 67 -8.96 -4.88 19.91
C LEU A 67 -8.83 -6.41 19.90
N ALA A 68 -7.75 -6.97 19.35
CA ALA A 68 -7.53 -8.41 19.39
C ALA A 68 -7.23 -8.94 20.80
N VAL A 69 -6.54 -8.16 21.66
CA VAL A 69 -6.36 -8.50 23.08
C VAL A 69 -7.71 -8.55 23.81
N GLU A 70 -8.64 -7.64 23.50
CA GLU A 70 -9.99 -7.62 24.08
C GLU A 70 -10.89 -8.76 23.54
N HIS A 71 -10.48 -9.39 22.44
CA HIS A 71 -11.20 -10.46 21.76
C HIS A 71 -10.27 -11.65 21.46
N PRO A 72 -9.82 -12.42 22.47
CA PRO A 72 -8.72 -13.39 22.32
C PRO A 72 -9.01 -14.55 21.36
N ASN A 73 -10.28 -14.80 21.02
CA ASN A 73 -10.70 -15.84 20.08
C ASN A 73 -10.95 -15.29 18.65
N CYS A 74 -10.59 -14.04 18.38
CA CYS A 74 -10.79 -13.44 17.07
C CYS A 74 -9.69 -13.85 16.08
N ILE A 75 -9.95 -13.61 14.80
CA ILE A 75 -8.93 -13.58 13.76
C ILE A 75 -8.91 -12.17 13.19
N VAL A 76 -7.75 -11.51 13.19
CA VAL A 76 -7.58 -10.20 12.54
C VAL A 76 -7.54 -10.41 11.01
N VAL A 77 -8.31 -9.62 10.25
CA VAL A 77 -8.46 -9.80 8.80
C VAL A 77 -8.39 -8.48 8.02
N GLY A 78 -8.34 -8.58 6.69
CA GLY A 78 -8.42 -7.42 5.79
C GLY A 78 -7.25 -6.45 5.96
N HIS A 79 -7.55 -5.15 5.83
CA HIS A 79 -6.56 -4.07 6.00
C HIS A 79 -5.87 -4.11 7.37
N SER A 80 -6.57 -4.53 8.43
CA SER A 80 -6.00 -4.66 9.77
C SER A 80 -4.91 -5.72 9.85
N ALA A 81 -5.12 -6.86 9.18
CA ALA A 81 -4.09 -7.90 9.09
C ALA A 81 -2.90 -7.46 8.25
N LEU A 82 -3.15 -6.79 7.11
CA LEU A 82 -2.08 -6.22 6.28
C LEU A 82 -1.25 -5.18 7.03
N ALA A 83 -1.88 -4.37 7.89
CA ALA A 83 -1.17 -3.43 8.77
C ALA A 83 -0.24 -4.16 9.76
N ILE A 84 -0.69 -5.27 10.35
CA ILE A 84 0.14 -6.09 11.26
C ILE A 84 1.36 -6.67 10.53
N TYR A 85 1.22 -7.05 9.26
CA TYR A 85 2.35 -7.50 8.44
C TYR A 85 3.26 -6.36 7.97
N GLY A 86 2.94 -5.10 8.28
CA GLY A 86 3.75 -3.94 7.95
C GLY A 86 3.54 -3.40 6.54
N LEU A 87 2.36 -3.60 5.93
CA LEU A 87 2.06 -2.97 4.63
C LEU A 87 2.10 -1.43 4.79
N PRO A 88 2.94 -0.70 4.03
CA PRO A 88 3.24 0.71 4.32
C PRO A 88 2.13 1.68 3.91
N HIS A 89 1.26 1.28 2.99
CA HIS A 89 0.24 2.15 2.39
C HIS A 89 -1.13 1.45 2.39
N LEU A 90 -2.20 2.24 2.25
CA LEU A 90 -3.59 1.80 2.03
C LEU A 90 -4.27 1.07 3.21
N VAL A 91 -3.56 0.86 4.32
CA VAL A 91 -4.12 0.22 5.54
C VAL A 91 -4.66 1.22 6.55
N GLU A 92 -4.13 2.44 6.54
CA GLU A 92 -4.54 3.48 7.46
C GLU A 92 -5.91 4.06 7.10
N GLY A 93 -6.59 4.64 8.10
CA GLY A 93 -7.94 5.19 7.92
C GLY A 93 -9.05 4.15 7.72
N ARG A 94 -8.73 2.84 7.82
CA ARG A 94 -9.70 1.75 7.68
C ARG A 94 -10.24 1.26 9.02
N ASP A 95 -11.49 0.83 9.00
CA ASP A 95 -12.12 0.10 10.11
C ASP A 95 -11.27 -1.11 10.52
N THR A 96 -11.08 -1.28 11.83
CA THR A 96 -10.48 -2.52 12.35
C THR A 96 -11.47 -3.66 12.14
N THR A 97 -11.07 -4.73 11.43
CA THR A 97 -11.97 -5.85 11.13
C THR A 97 -11.51 -7.14 11.81
N LEU A 98 -12.42 -7.75 12.56
CA LEU A 98 -12.21 -9.03 13.25
C LEU A 98 -13.21 -10.08 12.77
N VAL A 99 -12.77 -11.33 12.64
CA VAL A 99 -13.65 -12.49 12.48
C VAL A 99 -13.90 -13.12 13.84
N LEU A 100 -15.18 -13.20 14.23
CA LEU A 100 -15.67 -13.92 15.41
C LEU A 100 -16.83 -14.83 14.97
N PRO A 101 -16.60 -16.13 14.77
CA PRO A 101 -17.59 -17.03 14.15
C PRO A 101 -18.95 -17.12 14.87
N ARG A 102 -18.95 -16.90 16.19
CA ARG A 102 -20.14 -17.00 17.05
C ARG A 102 -20.80 -15.65 17.37
N ALA A 103 -20.18 -14.52 17.00
CA ALA A 103 -20.71 -13.20 17.30
C ALA A 103 -21.72 -12.74 16.23
N ALA A 104 -22.60 -11.80 16.57
CA ALA A 104 -23.36 -11.07 15.55
C ALA A 104 -22.41 -10.17 14.74
N SER A 105 -22.66 -10.04 13.44
CA SER A 105 -21.91 -9.06 12.65
C SER A 105 -22.29 -7.65 13.11
N SER A 106 -21.32 -6.77 13.21
CA SER A 106 -21.53 -5.38 13.62
C SER A 106 -20.51 -4.47 12.95
N THR A 107 -20.89 -3.22 12.73
CA THR A 107 -19.97 -2.20 12.22
C THR A 107 -19.32 -1.48 13.40
N GLY A 108 -17.99 -1.43 13.41
CA GLY A 108 -17.20 -0.78 14.45
C GLY A 108 -16.95 0.71 14.16
N GLY A 109 -16.01 1.30 14.89
CA GLY A 109 -15.56 2.69 14.70
C GLY A 109 -14.14 2.89 15.23
N ALA A 110 -13.81 4.12 15.62
CA ALA A 110 -12.46 4.48 16.11
C ALA A 110 -11.94 3.56 17.24
N LEU A 111 -12.83 3.20 18.17
CA LEU A 111 -12.50 2.43 19.40
C LEU A 111 -13.06 1.01 19.41
N THR A 112 -13.77 0.59 18.37
CA THR A 112 -14.46 -0.72 18.32
C THR A 112 -14.25 -1.40 16.98
N ALA A 113 -14.13 -2.73 16.99
CA ALA A 113 -13.95 -3.49 15.76
C ALA A 113 -15.25 -3.66 14.98
N THR A 114 -15.16 -3.62 13.65
CA THR A 114 -16.13 -4.23 12.76
C THR A 114 -16.03 -5.75 12.90
N ILE A 115 -17.11 -6.38 13.37
CA ILE A 115 -17.17 -7.81 13.61
C ILE A 115 -17.84 -8.49 12.42
N THR A 116 -17.21 -9.57 11.94
CA THR A 116 -17.76 -10.42 10.88
C THR A 116 -17.79 -11.88 11.33
N ARG A 117 -18.83 -12.62 10.93
CA ARG A 117 -18.91 -14.07 11.20
C ARG A 117 -18.01 -14.92 10.31
N ARG A 118 -17.69 -14.40 9.12
CA ARG A 118 -17.01 -15.13 8.02
C ARG A 118 -16.01 -14.19 7.37
N GLY A 119 -14.91 -14.74 6.89
CA GLY A 119 -13.88 -13.98 6.18
C GLY A 119 -12.56 -14.73 6.09
N CYS A 120 -12.24 -15.49 7.15
CA CYS A 120 -11.05 -16.32 7.27
C CYS A 120 -11.42 -17.62 7.99
N ARG A 121 -10.90 -18.75 7.50
CA ARG A 121 -10.98 -20.06 8.14
C ARG A 121 -9.84 -20.22 9.14
N ILE A 122 -9.97 -21.20 10.04
CA ILE A 122 -8.97 -21.41 11.09
C ILE A 122 -7.60 -21.85 10.54
N ASP A 123 -7.58 -22.60 9.44
CA ASP A 123 -6.40 -23.08 8.72
C ASP A 123 -5.77 -22.00 7.81
N GLU A 124 -6.53 -20.95 7.51
CA GLU A 124 -6.05 -19.78 6.77
C GLU A 124 -5.41 -18.73 7.68
N ALA A 125 -5.55 -18.86 9.00
CA ALA A 125 -5.03 -17.91 9.98
C ALA A 125 -3.70 -18.37 10.54
N TRP A 126 -2.68 -17.53 10.40
CA TRP A 126 -1.37 -17.71 11.02
C TRP A 126 -1.38 -17.25 12.47
N THR A 127 -0.39 -17.74 13.22
CA THR A 127 -0.01 -17.24 14.52
C THR A 127 1.12 -16.24 14.34
N VAL A 128 0.91 -14.99 14.77
CA VAL A 128 1.91 -13.93 14.72
C VAL A 128 2.21 -13.47 16.13
N THR A 129 3.47 -13.56 16.55
CA THR A 129 3.88 -13.18 17.91
C THR A 129 4.31 -11.71 17.94
N ILE A 130 3.70 -10.93 18.83
CA ILE A 130 3.98 -9.49 18.97
C ILE A 130 4.12 -9.19 20.45
N ASN A 131 5.28 -8.66 20.86
CA ASN A 131 5.63 -8.45 22.28
C ASN A 131 5.42 -9.71 23.13
N GLY A 132 5.76 -10.89 22.58
CA GLY A 132 5.58 -12.18 23.24
C GLY A 132 4.14 -12.70 23.30
N TYR A 133 3.16 -11.94 22.81
CA TYR A 133 1.76 -12.37 22.76
C TYR A 133 1.39 -12.96 21.39
N PRO A 134 0.78 -14.16 21.33
CA PRO A 134 0.37 -14.77 20.06
C PRO A 134 -0.99 -14.22 19.59
N PHE A 135 -1.02 -13.67 18.38
CA PHE A 135 -2.24 -13.22 17.71
C PHE A 135 -2.60 -14.14 16.55
N ARG A 136 -3.90 -14.39 16.34
CA ARG A 136 -4.40 -15.05 15.13
C ARG A 136 -4.69 -13.99 14.06
N VAL A 137 -3.97 -14.08 12.95
CA VAL A 137 -4.05 -13.11 11.84
C VAL A 137 -4.24 -13.89 10.54
N ALA A 138 -5.18 -13.49 9.69
CA ALA A 138 -5.32 -14.10 8.36
C ALA A 138 -3.97 -14.06 7.64
N ASN A 139 -3.58 -15.13 6.95
CA ASN A 139 -2.37 -15.10 6.13
C ASN A 139 -2.42 -13.94 5.12
N PRO A 140 -1.28 -13.43 4.65
CA PRO A 140 -1.23 -12.25 3.78
C PRO A 140 -2.17 -12.31 2.57
N ALA A 141 -2.28 -13.45 1.89
CA ALA A 141 -3.16 -13.59 0.74
C ALA A 141 -4.66 -13.52 1.11
N VAL A 142 -5.07 -14.14 2.21
CA VAL A 142 -6.45 -14.06 2.72
C VAL A 142 -6.77 -12.67 3.28
N ALA A 143 -5.80 -12.01 3.91
CA ALA A 143 -5.90 -10.62 4.31
C ALA A 143 -6.13 -9.71 3.08
N THR A 144 -5.38 -9.91 1.99
CA THR A 144 -5.58 -9.20 0.71
C THR A 144 -6.98 -9.42 0.14
N ALA A 145 -7.48 -10.66 0.09
CA ALA A 145 -8.83 -10.95 -0.39
C ALA A 145 -9.92 -10.26 0.45
N GLY A 146 -9.74 -10.23 1.78
CA GLY A 146 -10.62 -9.50 2.69
C GLY A 146 -10.58 -7.99 2.47
N ALA A 147 -9.39 -7.42 2.25
CA ALA A 147 -9.20 -6.01 1.96
C ALA A 147 -9.83 -5.60 0.62
N LEU A 148 -9.61 -6.36 -0.46
CA LEU A 148 -10.25 -6.14 -1.76
C LEU A 148 -11.78 -6.16 -1.67
N LYS A 149 -12.35 -7.07 -0.87
CA LYS A 149 -13.78 -7.10 -0.62
C LYS A 149 -14.28 -5.83 0.09
N ALA A 150 -13.50 -5.31 1.04
CA ALA A 150 -13.83 -4.09 1.77
C ALA A 150 -13.74 -2.82 0.90
N ILE A 151 -12.83 -2.80 -0.09
CA ILE A 151 -12.72 -1.70 -1.08
C ILE A 151 -14.00 -1.59 -1.92
N GLY A 152 -14.71 -2.70 -2.16
CA GLY A 152 -16.04 -2.67 -2.79
C GLY A 152 -16.01 -2.39 -4.30
N GLY A 153 -14.90 -2.67 -4.98
CA GLY A 153 -14.81 -2.63 -6.44
C GLY A 153 -14.13 -1.40 -7.04
N ALA A 154 -13.63 -0.47 -6.22
CA ALA A 154 -12.80 0.64 -6.71
C ALA A 154 -11.52 0.10 -7.37
N GLU A 155 -11.43 0.24 -8.69
CA GLU A 155 -10.42 -0.42 -9.51
C GLU A 155 -8.99 0.06 -9.22
N LEU A 156 -8.76 1.37 -9.25
CA LEU A 156 -7.43 1.94 -9.01
C LEU A 156 -6.89 1.55 -7.63
N GLU A 157 -7.70 1.71 -6.60
CA GLU A 157 -7.34 1.37 -5.22
C GLU A 157 -7.04 -0.14 -5.06
N SER A 158 -7.80 -0.99 -5.77
CA SER A 158 -7.57 -2.43 -5.76
C SER A 158 -6.26 -2.82 -6.46
N ILE A 159 -5.91 -2.16 -7.57
CA ILE A 159 -4.61 -2.36 -8.25
C ILE A 159 -3.48 -1.88 -7.34
N GLN A 160 -3.61 -0.70 -6.72
CA GLN A 160 -2.63 -0.18 -5.77
C GLN A 160 -2.42 -1.12 -4.58
N LEU A 161 -3.50 -1.69 -4.04
CA LEU A 161 -3.42 -2.67 -2.96
C LEU A 161 -2.67 -3.94 -3.40
N VAL A 162 -3.02 -4.47 -4.57
CA VAL A 162 -2.38 -5.67 -5.13
C VAL A 162 -0.89 -5.42 -5.41
N ASP A 163 -0.54 -4.32 -6.07
CA ASP A 163 0.86 -3.91 -6.29
C ASP A 163 1.63 -3.85 -4.96
N ALA A 164 1.07 -3.17 -3.96
CA ALA A 164 1.71 -3.00 -2.66
C ALA A 164 1.92 -4.34 -1.91
N VAL A 165 0.95 -5.25 -1.90
CA VAL A 165 1.12 -6.55 -1.21
C VAL A 165 2.10 -7.47 -1.94
N MET A 166 2.15 -7.42 -3.27
CA MET A 166 3.16 -8.16 -4.04
C MET A 166 4.55 -7.60 -3.77
N ARG A 167 4.70 -6.27 -3.79
CA ARG A 167 5.97 -5.58 -3.59
C ARG A 167 6.53 -5.76 -2.18
N HIS A 168 5.72 -5.52 -1.17
CA HIS A 168 6.17 -5.36 0.22
C HIS A 168 5.99 -6.63 1.07
N LEU A 169 5.00 -7.46 0.75
CA LEU A 169 4.70 -8.69 1.49
C LEU A 169 5.04 -9.97 0.71
N SER A 170 5.51 -9.83 -0.54
CA SER A 170 5.90 -10.94 -1.42
C SER A 170 4.78 -11.96 -1.67
N VAL A 171 3.53 -11.52 -1.62
CA VAL A 171 2.38 -12.36 -1.97
C VAL A 171 2.30 -12.47 -3.48
N THR A 172 2.12 -13.69 -4.00
CA THR A 172 2.04 -13.94 -5.44
C THR A 172 0.61 -13.77 -5.97
N PRO A 173 0.44 -13.51 -7.28
CA PRO A 173 -0.88 -13.50 -7.92
C PRO A 173 -1.68 -14.79 -7.70
N ASP A 174 -1.02 -15.95 -7.71
CA ASP A 174 -1.69 -17.25 -7.54
C ASP A 174 -2.17 -17.48 -6.11
N GLU A 175 -1.43 -17.03 -5.11
CA GLU A 175 -1.89 -17.02 -3.72
C GLU A 175 -3.11 -16.11 -3.54
N ILE A 176 -3.11 -14.93 -4.17
CA ILE A 176 -4.27 -14.01 -4.16
C ILE A 176 -5.47 -14.69 -4.83
N ARG A 177 -5.30 -15.33 -6.00
CA ARG A 177 -6.38 -16.07 -6.68
C ARG A 177 -6.96 -17.16 -5.79
N ALA A 178 -6.11 -17.97 -5.17
CA ALA A 178 -6.53 -19.06 -4.30
C ALA A 178 -7.31 -18.52 -3.09
N ALA A 179 -6.78 -17.49 -2.42
CA ALA A 179 -7.40 -16.86 -1.27
C ALA A 179 -8.71 -16.15 -1.60
N ALA A 180 -8.83 -15.56 -2.79
CA ALA A 180 -10.01 -14.82 -3.22
C ALA A 180 -11.18 -15.71 -3.69
N ARG A 181 -10.94 -17.02 -3.87
CA ARG A 181 -11.95 -17.99 -4.32
C ARG A 181 -13.19 -17.92 -3.41
N TYR A 182 -14.36 -17.72 -4.02
CA TYR A 182 -15.66 -17.55 -3.34
C TYR A 182 -15.79 -16.32 -2.42
N ARG A 183 -14.80 -15.42 -2.41
CA ARG A 183 -14.81 -14.19 -1.61
C ARG A 183 -14.92 -12.93 -2.47
N VAL A 184 -14.31 -12.97 -3.65
CA VAL A 184 -14.22 -11.86 -4.61
C VAL A 184 -14.70 -12.35 -5.98
N ASN A 185 -15.31 -11.46 -6.79
CA ASN A 185 -15.71 -11.81 -8.15
C ASN A 185 -14.48 -12.17 -9.00
N ARG A 186 -14.47 -13.40 -9.55
CA ARG A 186 -13.33 -13.93 -10.31
C ARG A 186 -12.98 -13.08 -11.54
N ARG A 187 -13.97 -12.67 -12.34
CA ARG A 187 -13.71 -11.90 -13.58
C ARG A 187 -13.11 -10.53 -13.26
N TRP A 188 -13.63 -9.89 -12.22
CA TRP A 188 -13.09 -8.63 -11.73
C TRP A 188 -11.66 -8.81 -11.20
N LEU A 189 -11.41 -9.85 -10.40
CA LEU A 189 -10.07 -10.10 -9.87
C LEU A 189 -9.03 -10.33 -10.98
N GLU A 190 -9.34 -11.11 -12.00
CA GLU A 190 -8.41 -11.32 -13.13
C GLU A 190 -8.12 -10.00 -13.86
N LYS A 191 -9.09 -9.09 -13.98
CA LYS A 191 -8.85 -7.74 -14.49
C LYS A 191 -7.85 -6.97 -13.62
N ILE A 192 -8.05 -6.98 -12.30
CA ILE A 192 -7.14 -6.30 -11.36
C ILE A 192 -5.73 -6.89 -11.46
N LEU A 193 -5.60 -8.22 -11.40
CA LEU A 193 -4.30 -8.91 -11.49
C LEU A 193 -3.59 -8.64 -12.82
N ALA A 194 -4.31 -8.60 -13.95
CA ALA A 194 -3.74 -8.27 -15.25
C ALA A 194 -3.20 -6.83 -15.34
N LEU A 195 -3.79 -5.91 -14.57
CA LEU A 195 -3.35 -4.51 -14.48
C LEU A 195 -2.31 -4.28 -13.39
N SER A 196 -1.99 -5.28 -12.56
CA SER A 196 -1.10 -5.15 -11.40
C SER A 196 0.35 -5.51 -11.74
N SER A 197 1.28 -5.00 -10.95
CA SER A 197 2.72 -5.16 -11.09
C SER A 197 3.41 -5.12 -9.71
N PRO A 198 4.40 -5.99 -9.44
CA PRO A 198 5.06 -6.07 -8.13
C PRO A 198 6.14 -5.01 -7.91
N PHE A 199 6.25 -4.00 -8.79
CA PHE A 199 7.39 -3.07 -8.82
C PHE A 199 7.13 -1.70 -8.21
N ALA A 200 5.87 -1.32 -7.98
CA ALA A 200 5.56 -0.02 -7.41
C ALA A 200 5.82 -0.01 -5.90
N ASP A 201 6.67 0.91 -5.44
CA ASP A 201 6.94 1.11 -4.02
C ASP A 201 5.82 1.91 -3.33
N SER A 202 5.13 2.77 -4.09
CA SER A 202 4.02 3.60 -3.60
C SER A 202 2.75 3.51 -4.48
N PRO A 203 1.55 3.80 -3.93
CA PRO A 203 0.32 3.87 -4.72
C PRO A 203 0.39 4.86 -5.89
N LYS A 204 1.21 5.92 -5.75
CA LYS A 204 1.36 6.94 -6.79
C LYS A 204 2.25 6.50 -7.95
N GLU A 205 3.20 5.61 -7.72
CA GLU A 205 3.92 4.92 -8.81
C GLU A 205 2.99 3.99 -9.59
N THR A 206 2.04 3.31 -8.94
CA THR A 206 0.99 2.57 -9.65
C THR A 206 0.14 3.48 -10.53
N GLU A 207 -0.27 4.66 -10.03
CA GLU A 207 -0.98 5.66 -10.85
C GLU A 207 -0.12 6.12 -12.04
N MET A 208 1.16 6.42 -11.80
CA MET A 208 2.12 6.81 -12.83
C MET A 208 2.26 5.74 -13.91
N ARG A 209 2.39 4.46 -13.50
CA ARG A 209 2.48 3.30 -14.39
C ARG A 209 1.25 3.15 -15.26
N LEU A 210 0.06 3.20 -14.68
CA LEU A 210 -1.19 3.05 -15.43
C LEU A 210 -1.41 4.22 -16.39
N ALA A 211 -1.07 5.45 -16.00
CA ALA A 211 -1.17 6.62 -16.87
C ALA A 211 -0.15 6.55 -18.02
N THR A 212 1.09 6.15 -17.73
CA THR A 212 2.16 6.00 -18.72
C THR A 212 1.82 4.89 -19.71
N SER A 213 1.35 3.73 -19.25
CA SER A 213 0.92 2.62 -20.13
C SER A 213 -0.11 3.08 -21.15
N LYS A 214 -1.15 3.82 -20.73
CA LYS A 214 -2.19 4.33 -21.63
C LYS A 214 -1.63 5.25 -22.72
N VAL A 215 -0.63 6.07 -22.40
CA VAL A 215 0.03 6.93 -23.38
C VAL A 215 0.93 6.10 -24.28
N ALA A 216 1.75 5.23 -23.71
CA ALA A 216 2.67 4.37 -24.46
C ALA A 216 1.93 3.51 -25.49
N ASP A 217 0.81 2.90 -25.11
CA ASP A 217 -0.05 2.10 -25.99
C ASP A 217 -0.58 2.92 -27.17
N ARG A 218 -0.97 4.18 -26.94
CA ARG A 218 -1.45 5.10 -27.99
C ARG A 218 -0.37 5.37 -29.04
N PHE A 219 0.88 5.53 -28.61
CA PHE A 219 2.01 5.80 -29.49
C PHE A 219 2.69 4.51 -29.99
N GLY A 220 2.18 3.32 -29.65
CA GLY A 220 2.77 2.04 -30.03
C GLY A 220 4.15 1.77 -29.39
N ILE A 221 4.42 2.35 -28.23
CA ILE A 221 5.72 2.28 -27.55
C ILE A 221 5.64 1.30 -26.39
N THR A 222 6.66 0.46 -26.25
CA THR A 222 6.78 -0.44 -25.08
C THR A 222 7.33 0.29 -23.87
N MET A 223 6.64 0.19 -22.74
CA MET A 223 7.10 0.69 -21.45
C MET A 223 7.76 -0.43 -20.62
N GLN A 224 8.89 -0.10 -19.99
CA GLN A 224 9.59 -0.95 -19.04
C GLN A 224 9.47 -0.37 -17.64
N GLN A 225 9.48 -1.21 -16.61
CA GLN A 225 9.48 -0.79 -15.20
C GLN A 225 10.86 -1.06 -14.60
N GLN A 226 11.27 -0.25 -13.62
CA GLN A 226 12.52 -0.43 -12.87
C GLN A 226 13.75 -0.56 -13.78
N MET A 227 13.86 0.34 -14.77
CA MET A 227 14.91 0.28 -15.79
C MET A 227 16.20 0.95 -15.29
N PRO A 228 17.30 0.21 -15.08
CA PRO A 228 18.55 0.80 -14.64
C PRO A 228 19.23 1.57 -15.80
N LEU A 229 19.71 2.78 -15.49
CA LEU A 229 20.53 3.58 -16.37
C LEU A 229 21.99 3.53 -15.91
N TYR A 230 22.87 3.06 -16.77
CA TYR A 230 24.31 3.00 -16.50
C TYR A 230 25.09 4.01 -17.33
N SER A 231 26.13 4.58 -16.72
CA SER A 231 27.25 5.25 -17.40
C SER A 231 28.47 4.34 -17.28
N ASN A 232 28.83 3.67 -18.38
CA ASN A 232 29.78 2.54 -18.35
C ASN A 232 29.34 1.46 -17.34
N SER A 233 30.12 1.22 -16.28
CA SER A 233 29.79 0.28 -15.21
C SER A 233 29.13 0.93 -13.98
N ARG A 234 28.97 2.26 -13.96
CA ARG A 234 28.38 2.99 -12.83
C ARG A 234 26.87 3.12 -13.03
N LEU A 235 26.10 2.64 -12.05
CA LEU A 235 24.66 2.92 -11.99
C LEU A 235 24.44 4.42 -11.73
N VAL A 236 23.75 5.09 -12.65
CA VAL A 236 23.35 6.50 -12.53
C VAL A 236 22.07 6.58 -11.71
N THR A 237 21.04 5.86 -12.16
CA THR A 237 19.74 5.79 -11.50
C THR A 237 18.99 4.54 -11.96
N VAL A 238 17.89 4.23 -11.30
CA VAL A 238 16.85 3.32 -11.82
C VAL A 238 15.62 4.19 -12.08
N PHE A 239 15.12 4.18 -13.31
CA PHE A 239 13.84 4.82 -13.60
C PHE A 239 12.71 3.91 -13.16
N ASP A 240 11.72 4.47 -12.47
CA ASP A 240 10.50 3.73 -12.10
C ASP A 240 9.84 3.16 -13.36
N LEU A 241 9.79 3.97 -14.42
CA LEU A 241 9.32 3.57 -15.74
C LEU A 241 10.25 4.13 -16.83
N ALA A 242 10.41 3.41 -17.94
CA ALA A 242 11.18 3.87 -19.08
C ALA A 242 10.49 3.54 -20.40
N LEU A 243 10.50 4.50 -21.32
CA LEU A 243 10.27 4.29 -22.74
C LEU A 243 11.65 4.27 -23.41
N ALA A 244 12.19 3.07 -23.64
CA ALA A 244 13.61 2.90 -23.97
C ALA A 244 13.98 3.48 -25.35
N GLU A 245 13.15 3.24 -26.37
CA GLU A 245 13.37 3.75 -27.72
C GLU A 245 13.42 5.29 -27.79
N PRO A 246 12.44 6.05 -27.26
CA PRO A 246 12.52 7.51 -27.24
C PRO A 246 13.52 8.05 -26.18
N LYS A 247 14.14 7.16 -25.39
CA LYS A 247 15.00 7.47 -24.22
C LYS A 247 14.33 8.42 -23.24
N ILE A 248 13.14 8.05 -22.76
CA ILE A 248 12.41 8.82 -21.73
C ILE A 248 12.37 7.97 -20.46
N GLY A 249 12.86 8.52 -19.36
CA GLY A 249 12.76 7.91 -18.03
C GLY A 249 11.75 8.67 -17.19
N LEU A 250 10.89 7.98 -16.44
CA LEU A 250 9.92 8.58 -15.54
C LEU A 250 10.24 8.18 -14.09
N MET A 251 10.10 9.14 -13.19
CA MET A 251 10.38 8.98 -11.77
C MET A 251 9.26 9.64 -10.94
N TYR A 252 8.91 9.03 -9.82
CA TYR A 252 7.98 9.58 -8.85
C TYR A 252 8.71 10.03 -7.58
N ASP A 253 8.57 11.31 -7.25
CA ASP A 253 9.03 11.87 -5.99
C ASP A 253 7.93 11.74 -4.93
N GLY A 254 8.14 10.82 -4.01
CA GLY A 254 7.39 10.76 -2.75
C GLY A 254 7.50 12.08 -1.98
N SER A 255 6.52 12.34 -1.11
CA SER A 255 6.55 13.48 -0.20
C SER A 255 7.58 13.24 0.91
N HIS A 256 8.87 13.38 0.60
CA HIS A 256 9.94 13.32 1.59
C HIS A 256 10.43 14.72 1.92
N HIS A 257 10.66 14.95 3.21
CA HIS A 257 11.21 16.20 3.73
C HIS A 257 12.46 16.58 2.93
N TRP A 258 12.41 17.77 2.34
CA TRP A 258 13.41 18.32 1.44
C TRP A 258 14.77 18.51 2.14
N GLU A 259 15.59 17.47 2.16
CA GLU A 259 16.99 17.60 2.56
C GLU A 259 17.84 18.08 1.38
N TYR A 260 18.80 18.95 1.69
CA TYR A 260 19.72 19.56 0.72
C TYR A 260 20.46 18.50 -0.13
N ASP A 261 20.84 17.39 0.50
CA ASP A 261 21.58 16.30 -0.13
C ASP A 261 20.76 15.57 -1.21
N GLN A 262 19.45 15.43 -0.99
CA GLN A 262 18.56 14.80 -1.95
C GLN A 262 18.44 15.66 -3.22
N ARG A 263 18.36 16.99 -3.08
CA ARG A 263 18.32 17.91 -4.23
C ARG A 263 19.60 17.85 -5.06
N GLN A 264 20.76 17.79 -4.41
CA GLN A 264 22.05 17.66 -5.10
C GLN A 264 22.11 16.34 -5.88
N LYS A 265 21.72 15.23 -5.23
CA LYS A 265 21.66 13.92 -5.87
C LYS A 265 20.72 13.90 -7.08
N ASP A 266 19.52 14.46 -6.95
CA ASP A 266 18.55 14.49 -8.04
C ASP A 266 19.00 15.39 -9.20
N SER A 267 19.69 16.49 -8.90
CA SER A 267 20.31 17.35 -9.91
C SER A 267 21.39 16.60 -10.70
N LEU A 268 22.27 15.84 -10.02
CA LEU A 268 23.28 15.00 -10.66
C LEU A 268 22.66 13.91 -11.53
N ILE A 269 21.62 13.22 -11.04
CA ILE A 269 20.89 12.20 -11.82
C ILE A 269 20.33 12.82 -13.11
N ASN A 270 19.76 14.01 -13.05
CA ASN A 270 19.21 14.69 -14.23
C ASN A 270 20.31 15.07 -15.23
N LEU A 271 21.44 15.60 -14.77
CA LEU A 271 22.58 15.96 -15.61
C LEU A 271 23.17 14.72 -16.29
N ASP A 272 23.47 13.67 -15.52
CA ASP A 272 24.05 12.42 -16.03
C ASP A 272 23.09 11.72 -17.00
N SER A 273 21.79 11.68 -16.69
CA SER A 273 20.78 11.11 -17.59
C SER A 273 20.72 11.86 -18.92
N THR A 274 20.73 13.19 -18.86
CA THR A 274 20.71 14.05 -20.05
C THR A 274 21.98 13.86 -20.89
N ALA A 275 23.15 13.78 -20.25
CA ALA A 275 24.42 13.52 -20.94
C ALA A 275 24.44 12.17 -21.66
N LEU A 276 23.70 11.17 -21.15
CA LEU A 276 23.50 9.87 -21.80
C LEU A 276 22.38 9.88 -22.87
N GLY A 277 21.80 11.05 -23.16
CA GLY A 277 20.75 11.25 -24.16
C GLY A 277 19.35 10.86 -23.68
N TRP A 278 19.15 10.68 -22.37
CA TRP A 278 17.83 10.42 -21.78
C TRP A 278 17.13 11.73 -21.40
N THR A 279 15.81 11.73 -21.48
CA THR A 279 14.95 12.80 -20.98
C THR A 279 14.25 12.32 -19.70
N PRO A 280 14.77 12.67 -18.50
CA PRO A 280 14.11 12.32 -17.25
C PRO A 280 12.88 13.22 -17.01
N LEU A 281 11.74 12.60 -16.69
CA LEU A 281 10.51 13.25 -16.27
C LEU A 281 10.22 12.86 -14.82
N ARG A 282 10.19 13.86 -13.93
CA ARG A 282 9.99 13.65 -12.51
C ARG A 282 8.65 14.22 -12.08
N PHE A 283 7.81 13.40 -11.46
CA PHE A 283 6.47 13.76 -11.04
C PHE A 283 6.34 13.67 -9.52
N SER A 284 5.61 14.61 -8.94
CA SER A 284 5.17 14.54 -7.55
C SER A 284 3.65 14.39 -7.51
N SER A 285 3.05 14.25 -6.33
CA SER A 285 1.58 14.19 -6.22
C SER A 285 0.86 15.37 -6.89
N GLY A 286 1.46 16.56 -6.92
CA GLY A 286 0.84 17.75 -7.54
C GLY A 286 0.97 17.82 -9.06
N THR A 287 2.02 17.21 -9.63
CA THR A 287 2.29 17.26 -11.08
C THR A 287 1.89 15.99 -11.82
N LEU A 288 1.70 14.88 -11.11
CA LEU A 288 1.30 13.60 -11.70
C LEU A 288 0.05 13.68 -12.60
N PRO A 289 -0.99 14.48 -12.30
CA PRO A 289 -2.13 14.64 -13.21
C PRO A 289 -1.77 15.18 -14.61
N GLN A 290 -0.64 15.88 -14.74
CA GLN A 290 -0.15 16.46 -16.00
C GLN A 290 0.64 15.46 -16.84
N LEU A 291 0.95 14.26 -16.31
CA LEU A 291 1.76 13.26 -16.97
C LEU A 291 1.27 12.92 -18.38
N PRO A 292 -0.03 12.63 -18.62
CA PRO A 292 -0.47 12.20 -19.95
C PRO A 292 -0.21 13.24 -21.03
N GLU A 293 -0.46 14.51 -20.72
CA GLU A 293 -0.25 15.63 -21.64
C GLU A 293 1.23 15.87 -21.91
N ARG A 294 2.04 15.96 -20.84
CA ARG A 294 3.49 16.21 -20.94
C ARG A 294 4.20 15.11 -21.70
N LEU A 295 3.88 13.84 -21.40
CA LEU A 295 4.48 12.71 -22.09
C LEU A 295 4.09 12.67 -23.57
N SER A 296 2.81 12.89 -23.89
CA SER A 296 2.34 12.92 -25.28
C SER A 296 3.01 14.05 -26.09
N ALA A 297 3.16 15.24 -25.50
CA ALA A 297 3.84 16.36 -26.15
C ALA A 297 5.32 16.04 -26.43
N LEU A 298 6.01 15.43 -25.46
CA LEU A 298 7.40 15.03 -25.62
C LEU A 298 7.59 13.96 -26.70
N LEU A 299 6.71 12.96 -26.76
CA LEU A 299 6.74 11.92 -27.79
C LEU A 299 6.55 12.50 -29.20
N ARG A 300 5.59 13.41 -29.38
CA ARG A 300 5.39 14.12 -30.66
C ARG A 300 6.60 14.95 -31.06
N ALA A 301 7.21 15.67 -30.11
CA ALA A 301 8.42 16.43 -30.36
C ALA A 301 9.61 15.55 -30.79
N LYS A 302 9.62 14.28 -30.37
CA LYS A 302 10.59 13.26 -30.79
C LYS A 302 10.19 12.52 -32.08
N GLY A 303 9.11 12.94 -32.75
CA GLY A 303 8.70 12.39 -34.05
C GLY A 303 7.81 11.14 -33.98
N TYR A 304 7.30 10.77 -32.81
CA TYR A 304 6.38 9.65 -32.68
C TYR A 304 4.95 10.09 -33.00
N ALA A 305 4.30 9.38 -33.92
CA ALA A 305 2.88 9.51 -34.19
C ALA A 305 2.08 8.58 -33.25
N GLY A 306 0.96 9.06 -32.74
CA GLY A 306 0.04 8.29 -31.88
C GLY A 306 -1.40 8.71 -32.12
#